data_AF-A0A0F9PRN4-F1
#
_entry.id   AF-A0A0F9PRN4-F1
#
_cell.length_a   1.000
_cell.length_b   1.000
_cell.length_c   1.000
_cell.angle_alpha   90.00
_cell.angle_beta   90.00
_cell.angle_gamma   90.00
#
_symmetry.space_group_name_H-M   'P 1'
#
loop_
_entity.id
_entity.type
_entity.pdbx_description
1 polymer ?
#
loop_
_entity_poly.entity_id
_entity_poly.type
_entity_poly.pdbx_seq_one_letter_code
_entity_poly.pdbx_strand_id
1 'polypeptide(L)'
;MIKPGIKQIGGNFRTRKLLDNYTPKHEFFLSMFLGAGWYELNKPRCQYELFNDKNSDIINYFEVMTFHPKEFDEKKLFGKGWIYDIFDQLELAEELLFIDKVKVINISLSTLAL
;
A
#
# COMPACT_ATOMS: atom_id res chain seq x y z
N MET A 1 -14.95 1.93 9.24
CA MET A 1 -13.63 2.58 9.10
C MET A 1 -12.56 1.52 9.28
N ILE A 2 -11.77 1.31 8.24
CA ILE A 2 -10.65 0.37 8.24
C ILE A 2 -9.47 1.06 8.95
N LYS A 3 -8.91 0.39 9.95
CA LYS A 3 -7.69 0.84 10.62
C LYS A 3 -6.50 0.13 9.95
N PRO A 4 -5.44 0.86 9.57
CA PRO A 4 -4.21 0.23 9.11
C PRO A 4 -3.63 -0.75 10.11
N GLY A 5 -2.96 -1.80 9.61
CA GLY A 5 -2.18 -2.71 10.45
C GLY A 5 -0.82 -2.16 10.89
N ILE A 6 -0.36 -1.04 10.30
CA ILE A 6 0.89 -0.37 10.63
C ILE A 6 0.63 0.88 11.48
N LYS A 7 1.45 1.08 12.52
CA LYS A 7 1.52 2.36 13.25
C LYS A 7 2.62 3.22 12.66
N GLN A 8 2.28 4.44 12.24
CA GLN A 8 3.23 5.40 11.68
C GLN A 8 2.93 6.82 12.16
N ILE A 9 3.99 7.59 12.41
CA ILE A 9 3.90 9.02 12.71
C ILE A 9 3.46 9.76 11.45
N GLY A 10 2.57 10.76 11.60
CA GLY A 10 2.09 11.56 10.46
C GLY A 10 0.93 10.93 9.67
N GLY A 11 0.34 9.84 10.16
CA GLY A 11 -0.83 9.24 9.51
C GLY A 11 -2.02 10.19 9.43
N ASN A 12 -2.65 10.28 8.25
CA ASN A 12 -3.79 11.17 7.95
C ASN A 12 -5.12 10.75 8.62
N PHE A 13 -5.09 10.13 9.80
CA PHE A 13 -6.27 9.64 10.50
C PHE A 13 -7.29 10.75 10.79
N ARG A 14 -6.82 11.90 11.31
CA ARG A 14 -7.69 13.04 11.67
C ARG A 14 -8.13 13.82 10.44
N THR A 15 -7.21 14.03 9.50
CA THR A 15 -7.41 14.87 8.31
C THR A 15 -8.15 14.16 7.19
N ARG A 16 -8.23 12.82 7.21
CA ARG A 16 -8.93 12.02 6.19
C ARG A 16 -10.34 12.53 5.87
N LYS A 17 -11.15 12.84 6.90
CA LYS A 17 -12.53 13.29 6.69
C LYS A 17 -12.58 14.61 5.91
N LEU A 18 -11.59 15.46 6.12
CA LEU A 18 -11.42 16.69 5.35
C LEU A 18 -11.06 16.35 3.90
N LEU A 19 -10.09 15.45 3.69
CA LEU A 19 -9.66 15.00 2.36
C LEU A 19 -10.81 14.38 1.56
N ASP A 20 -11.69 13.61 2.20
CA ASP A 20 -12.89 13.04 1.55
C ASP A 20 -13.79 14.13 0.94
N ASN A 21 -13.90 15.30 1.58
CA ASN A 21 -14.72 16.42 1.08
C ASN A 21 -14.06 17.18 -0.10
N TYR A 22 -12.74 17.15 -0.20
CA TYR A 22 -11.99 17.86 -1.24
C TYR A 22 -11.54 16.98 -2.39
N THR A 23 -11.70 15.67 -2.27
CA THR A 23 -11.30 14.74 -3.32
C THR A 23 -12.39 14.67 -4.39
N PRO A 24 -12.12 15.13 -5.62
CA PRO A 24 -13.11 15.11 -6.69
C PRO A 24 -13.41 13.67 -7.11
N LYS A 25 -14.52 13.44 -7.81
CA LYS A 25 -14.74 12.16 -8.49
C LYS A 25 -13.63 11.93 -9.51
N HIS A 26 -13.03 10.75 -9.48
CA HIS A 26 -11.92 10.38 -10.33
C HIS A 26 -12.02 8.90 -10.70
N GLU A 27 -11.44 8.54 -11.84
CA GLU A 27 -11.24 7.15 -12.24
C GLU A 27 -9.89 6.62 -11.76
N PHE A 28 -8.88 7.49 -11.69
CA PHE A 28 -7.52 7.19 -11.30
C PHE A 28 -7.14 7.90 -10.01
N PHE A 29 -6.52 7.18 -9.09
CA PHE A 29 -5.95 7.73 -7.86
C PHE A 29 -4.49 7.30 -7.75
N LEU A 30 -3.60 8.21 -7.37
CA LEU A 30 -2.21 7.91 -7.08
C LEU A 30 -1.89 8.44 -5.68
N SER A 31 -1.49 7.55 -4.77
CA SER A 31 -0.83 7.94 -3.53
C SER A 31 0.67 7.87 -3.72
N MET A 32 1.32 9.03 -3.78
CA MET A 32 2.79 9.10 -3.88
C MET A 32 3.48 8.73 -2.56
N PHE A 33 2.77 8.89 -1.44
CA PHE A 33 3.24 8.70 -0.07
C PHE A 33 2.18 7.93 0.73
N LEU A 34 2.08 6.63 0.47
CA LEU A 34 1.08 5.76 1.07
C LEU A 34 1.11 5.78 2.60
N GLY A 35 2.31 5.70 3.18
CA GLY A 35 2.50 5.54 4.61
C GLY A 35 1.66 4.38 5.17
N ALA A 36 0.96 4.61 6.28
CA ALA A 36 0.07 3.61 6.86
C ALA A 36 -1.26 3.44 6.07
N GLY A 37 -1.52 4.17 4.99
CA GLY A 37 -2.75 3.99 4.20
C GLY A 37 -4.05 4.45 4.88
N TRP A 38 -3.98 5.41 5.82
CA TRP A 38 -5.16 5.88 6.57
C TRP A 38 -6.25 6.45 5.66
N TYR A 39 -5.86 7.17 4.62
CA TYR A 39 -6.79 7.78 3.67
C TYR A 39 -7.20 6.77 2.60
N GLU A 40 -6.22 6.10 2.00
CA GLU A 40 -6.31 5.16 0.89
C GLU A 40 -7.25 3.99 1.17
N LEU A 41 -7.16 3.41 2.37
CA LEU A 41 -8.03 2.30 2.81
C LEU A 41 -9.49 2.72 3.02
N ASN A 42 -9.79 4.01 3.01
CA ASN A 42 -11.09 4.48 3.41
C ASN A 42 -11.70 5.60 2.56
N LYS A 43 -10.97 6.11 1.57
CA LYS A 43 -11.51 7.02 0.56
C LYS A 43 -12.58 6.30 -0.27
N PRO A 44 -13.46 7.03 -0.97
CA PRO A 44 -14.28 6.45 -2.01
C PRO A 44 -13.41 5.68 -3.03
N ARG A 45 -13.83 4.45 -3.36
CA ARG A 45 -13.11 3.60 -4.33
C ARG A 45 -13.25 4.19 -5.74
N CYS A 46 -12.18 4.16 -6.51
CA CYS A 46 -12.20 4.50 -7.94
C CYS A 46 -11.81 3.29 -8.79
N GLN A 47 -11.77 3.47 -10.11
CA GLN A 47 -11.53 2.37 -11.05
C GLN A 47 -10.08 1.86 -10.99
N TYR A 48 -9.13 2.77 -10.81
CA TYR A 48 -7.71 2.49 -10.74
C TYR A 48 -7.08 3.24 -9.58
N GLU A 49 -6.37 2.52 -8.72
CA GLU A 49 -5.64 3.10 -7.59
C GLU A 49 -4.19 2.65 -7.63
N LEU A 50 -3.25 3.58 -7.56
CA LEU A 50 -1.83 3.34 -7.57
C LEU A 50 -1.26 3.78 -6.22
N PHE A 51 -0.57 2.89 -5.53
CA PHE A 51 0.07 3.22 -4.25
C PHE A 51 1.58 3.11 -4.35
N ASN A 52 2.27 4.16 -3.90
CA ASN A 52 3.72 4.27 -3.86
C ASN A 52 4.15 4.79 -2.48
N ASP A 53 5.33 4.34 -2.04
CA ASP A 53 6.04 4.87 -0.89
C ASP A 53 7.53 4.67 -1.11
N LYS A 54 8.36 5.56 -0.54
CA LYS A 54 9.81 5.39 -0.58
C LYS A 54 10.26 4.20 0.28
N ASN A 55 9.51 3.89 1.34
CA ASN A 55 9.80 2.74 2.18
C ASN A 55 9.23 1.47 1.55
N SER A 56 10.12 0.62 1.04
CA SER A 56 9.77 -0.66 0.42
C SER A 56 9.00 -1.59 1.37
N ASP A 57 9.26 -1.55 2.69
CA ASP A 57 8.53 -2.33 3.71
C ASP A 57 7.04 -2.04 3.72
N ILE A 58 6.68 -0.78 3.44
CA ILE A 58 5.29 -0.36 3.36
C ILE A 58 4.65 -0.96 2.10
N ILE A 59 5.33 -0.86 0.95
CA ILE A 59 4.83 -1.44 -0.30
C ILE A 59 4.66 -2.95 -0.19
N ASN A 60 5.68 -3.66 0.27
CA ASN A 60 5.62 -5.11 0.49
C ASN A 60 4.47 -5.50 1.44
N TYR A 61 4.29 -4.76 2.53
CA TYR A 61 3.17 -5.02 3.43
C TYR A 61 1.82 -4.92 2.72
N PHE A 62 1.58 -3.86 1.95
CA PHE A 62 0.31 -3.69 1.24
C PHE A 62 0.14 -4.70 0.10
N GLU A 63 1.24 -5.10 -0.55
CA GLU A 63 1.26 -6.16 -1.56
C GLU A 63 0.87 -7.51 -0.96
N VAL A 64 1.54 -7.95 0.11
CA VAL A 64 1.22 -9.19 0.84
C VAL A 64 -0.23 -9.17 1.36
N MET A 65 -0.67 -8.05 1.93
CA MET A 65 -2.06 -7.93 2.39
C MET A 65 -3.09 -8.00 1.24
N THR A 66 -2.68 -7.63 0.01
CA THR A 66 -3.54 -7.66 -1.18
C THR A 66 -3.58 -9.04 -1.83
N PHE A 67 -2.42 -9.68 -1.98
CA PHE A 67 -2.28 -10.92 -2.76
C PHE A 67 -2.19 -12.19 -1.92
N HIS A 68 -1.71 -12.08 -0.68
CA HIS A 68 -1.44 -13.21 0.22
C HIS A 68 -2.03 -13.03 1.64
N PRO A 69 -3.31 -12.60 1.77
CA PRO A 69 -3.88 -12.32 3.10
C PRO A 69 -4.01 -13.56 3.99
N LYS A 70 -4.20 -14.76 3.41
CA LYS A 70 -4.32 -16.00 4.18
C LYS A 70 -2.98 -16.41 4.77
N GLU A 71 -1.94 -16.39 3.95
CA GLU A 71 -0.57 -16.69 4.34
C GLU A 71 -0.08 -15.68 5.38
N PHE A 72 -0.46 -14.41 5.23
CA PHE A 72 -0.21 -13.39 6.24
C PHE A 72 -0.89 -13.74 7.57
N ASP A 73 -2.17 -14.09 7.56
CA ASP A 73 -2.92 -14.43 8.78
C ASP A 73 -2.37 -15.67 9.50
N GLU A 74 -2.04 -16.72 8.73
CA GLU A 74 -1.39 -17.93 9.25
C GLU A 74 -0.04 -17.59 9.90
N LYS A 75 0.79 -16.79 9.22
CA LYS A 75 2.16 -16.49 9.65
C LYS A 75 2.25 -15.44 10.76
N LYS A 76 1.27 -14.53 10.86
CA LYS A 76 1.18 -13.52 11.91
C LYS A 76 1.17 -14.14 13.31
N LEU A 77 0.62 -15.35 13.45
CA LEU A 77 0.53 -16.09 14.71
C LEU A 77 1.90 -16.60 15.22
N PHE A 78 2.90 -16.71 14.34
CA PHE A 78 4.21 -17.28 14.66
C PHE A 78 5.24 -16.25 15.16
N GLY A 79 4.87 -14.98 15.25
CA GLY A 79 5.62 -13.97 16.01
C GLY A 79 6.96 -13.55 15.40
N LYS A 80 6.92 -12.43 14.66
CA LYS A 80 8.06 -11.57 14.24
C LYS A 80 9.12 -12.23 13.33
N GLY A 81 9.03 -11.98 12.02
CA GLY A 81 10.15 -12.22 11.08
C GLY A 81 9.80 -11.96 9.62
N TRP A 82 8.58 -12.32 9.21
CA TRP A 82 8.24 -12.47 7.80
C TRP A 82 8.13 -11.20 6.95
N ILE A 83 7.95 -10.02 7.56
CA ILE A 83 7.98 -8.79 6.75
C ILE A 83 9.34 -8.62 6.09
N TYR A 84 10.42 -9.12 6.72
CA TYR A 84 11.78 -9.12 6.19
C TYR A 84 12.10 -10.35 5.34
N ASP A 85 11.63 -11.55 5.70
CA ASP A 85 11.95 -12.77 4.93
C ASP A 85 11.32 -12.80 3.51
N ILE A 86 10.26 -12.03 3.28
CA ILE A 86 9.66 -11.85 1.94
C ILE A 86 10.49 -10.90 1.06
N PHE A 87 11.29 -9.99 1.65
CA PHE A 87 12.19 -9.11 0.88
C PHE A 87 13.23 -9.90 0.09
N ASP A 88 13.79 -10.94 0.69
CA ASP A 88 14.83 -11.75 0.05
C ASP A 88 14.30 -12.59 -1.13
N GLN A 89 12.98 -12.78 -1.24
CA GLN A 89 12.37 -13.55 -2.34
C GLN A 89 11.75 -12.65 -3.43
N LEU A 90 11.47 -11.37 -3.12
CA LEU A 90 10.84 -10.42 -4.05
C LEU A 90 11.83 -9.50 -4.77
N GLU A 91 13.15 -9.70 -4.58
CA GLU A 91 14.20 -9.02 -5.37
C GLU A 91 14.11 -9.26 -6.90
N LEU A 92 13.13 -10.05 -7.36
CA LEU A 92 12.92 -10.42 -8.76
C LEU A 92 11.55 -10.09 -9.36
N ALA A 93 10.67 -9.35 -8.67
CA ALA A 93 9.36 -9.00 -9.22
C ALA A 93 9.30 -7.53 -9.69
N GLU A 94 9.97 -7.24 -10.81
CA GLU A 94 9.74 -6.01 -11.60
C GLU A 94 8.39 -6.03 -12.37
N GLU A 95 7.50 -7.00 -12.11
CA GLU A 95 6.32 -7.21 -12.93
C GLU A 95 5.04 -6.60 -12.33
N LEU A 96 4.34 -5.86 -13.20
CA LEU A 96 3.02 -5.28 -12.94
C LEU A 96 2.00 -6.37 -12.59
N LEU A 97 1.64 -6.53 -11.31
CA LEU A 97 0.44 -7.29 -10.95
C LEU A 97 -0.81 -6.41 -11.01
N PHE A 98 -1.74 -6.77 -11.92
CA PHE A 98 -3.06 -6.18 -12.09
C PHE A 98 -4.12 -7.13 -11.54
N ILE A 99 -4.74 -6.85 -10.38
CA ILE A 99 -6.00 -7.49 -9.99
C ILE A 99 -6.94 -6.48 -9.29
N ASP A 100 -8.12 -6.30 -9.90
CA ASP A 100 -9.37 -5.66 -9.45
C ASP A 100 -9.31 -4.37 -8.61
N LYS A 101 -8.70 -3.34 -9.21
CA LYS A 101 -8.85 -1.88 -8.94
C LYS A 101 -7.79 -1.25 -8.03
N VAL A 102 -6.83 -2.02 -7.53
CA VAL A 102 -5.64 -1.49 -6.84
C VAL A 102 -4.39 -2.08 -7.45
N LYS A 103 -3.48 -1.20 -7.84
CA LYS A 103 -2.13 -1.50 -8.27
C LYS A 103 -1.20 -0.94 -7.21
N VAL A 104 -0.41 -1.78 -6.57
CA VAL A 104 0.67 -1.31 -5.70
C VAL A 104 1.93 -1.25 -6.56
N ILE A 105 2.62 -0.11 -6.59
CA ILE A 105 3.82 0.09 -7.40
C ILE A 105 4.92 0.60 -6.49
N ASN A 106 6.04 -0.12 -6.47
CA ASN A 106 7.29 0.41 -5.95
C ASN A 106 8.06 1.07 -7.10
N ILE A 107 7.95 2.39 -7.26
CA ILE A 107 8.82 3.11 -8.19
C ILE A 107 10.07 3.49 -7.40
N SER A 108 11.07 2.63 -7.43
CA SER A 108 12.38 3.02 -6.91
C SER A 108 12.92 4.17 -7.77
N LEU A 109 13.51 5.20 -7.14
CA LEU A 109 14.01 6.40 -7.81
C LEU A 109 15.08 6.11 -8.89
N SER A 110 15.63 4.89 -8.97
CA SER A 110 16.57 4.50 -10.03
C SER A 110 15.91 4.31 -11.40
N THR A 111 14.58 4.09 -11.46
CA THR A 111 13.86 3.83 -12.72
C THR A 111 13.40 5.12 -13.44
N LEU A 112 13.52 6.29 -12.79
CA LEU A 112 13.13 7.60 -13.31
C LEU A 112 14.30 8.45 -13.82
N ALA A 113 15.48 7.85 -14.02
CA ALA A 113 16.58 8.49 -14.74
C ALA A 113 16.24 8.58 -16.24
N LEU A 114 15.44 9.60 -16.59
CA LEU A 114 15.31 10.16 -17.93
C LEU A 114 16.30 11.32 -18.09
#